data_AF-A0A5J6V8B4-F1
#
_entry.id   AF-A0A5J6V8B4-F1
#
_cell.length_a   1.000
_cell.length_b   1.000
_cell.length_c   1.000
_cell.angle_alpha   90.00
_cell.angle_beta   90.00
_cell.angle_gamma   90.00
#
_symmetry.space_group_name_H-M   'P 1'
#
loop_
_entity.id
_entity.type
_entity.pdbx_description
1 polymer ?
#
loop_
_entity_poly.entity_id
_entity_poly.type
_entity_poly.pdbx_seq_one_letter_code
_entity_poly.pdbx_strand_id
1 'polypeptide(L)'
;MGIFDTILFPFIWFNSAILVGFEWLLVRMGMPVTSGWTWVLAIVGLVLTLRAMLTPLMLRQIKSQRRLQIVQPELMKIQARYKGKKDQASQQKLQQEMFGLYREAGANPFGMCLPILIQMPFFFALFRLLNTAAAVAAGEREPMGLFSTELATHMATSNIFGAELTSTFLHHTDIHAKILAVVLIVVMSVTQFITSHQLMRQNMSPEALNSPMARQQQILIYALPIVFAVTGVNFPIALLIYWTVSNLWTMGQQFLVIRNMPAPNTPAEKKYQERMARKGKAATGIQLKNPNFMADRQAAEAEEAAQARAGGQRVQPKSKKRAKKR
;
A
#
# COMPACT_ATOMS: atom_id res chain seq x y z
N MET A 1 -5.55 -14.10 27.80
CA MET A 1 -4.86 -13.50 26.65
C MET A 1 -4.88 -14.52 25.52
N GLY A 2 -5.60 -14.24 24.43
CA GLY A 2 -5.57 -15.10 23.24
C GLY A 2 -4.26 -14.92 22.47
N ILE A 3 -3.93 -15.84 21.56
CA ILE A 3 -2.71 -15.77 20.71
C ILE A 3 -2.60 -14.42 19.98
N PHE A 4 -3.74 -13.87 19.55
CA PHE A 4 -3.81 -12.56 18.90
C PHE A 4 -3.39 -11.40 19.83
N ASP A 5 -3.73 -11.48 21.13
CA ASP A 5 -3.33 -10.47 22.12
C ASP A 5 -1.81 -10.48 22.32
N THR A 6 -1.22 -11.69 22.40
CA THR A 6 0.22 -11.87 22.57
C THR A 6 1.00 -11.32 21.38
N ILE A 7 0.51 -11.54 20.15
CA ILE A 7 1.14 -11.01 18.93
C ILE A 7 1.04 -9.49 18.87
N LEU A 8 -0.09 -8.92 19.30
CA LEU A 8 -0.31 -7.48 19.26
C LEU A 8 0.37 -6.73 20.41
N PHE A 9 0.66 -7.39 21.54
CA PHE A 9 1.24 -6.77 22.73
C PHE A 9 2.43 -5.83 22.46
N PRO A 10 3.48 -6.21 21.71
CA PRO A 10 4.60 -5.29 21.43
C PRO A 10 4.15 -4.05 20.64
N PHE A 11 3.19 -4.19 19.73
CA PHE A 11 2.65 -3.06 18.95
C PHE A 11 1.74 -2.17 19.79
N ILE A 12 0.97 -2.76 20.71
CA ILE A 12 0.15 -2.03 21.69
C ILE A 12 1.06 -1.21 22.60
N TRP A 13 2.08 -1.85 23.18
CA TRP A 13 3.04 -1.18 24.04
C TRP A 13 3.70 -0.03 23.28
N PHE A 14 4.19 -0.27 22.07
CA PHE A 14 4.82 0.75 21.23
C PHE A 14 3.90 1.93 20.89
N ASN A 15 2.67 1.65 20.43
CA ASN A 15 1.71 2.71 20.12
C ASN A 15 1.34 3.51 21.37
N SER A 16 1.10 2.83 22.50
CA SER A 16 0.79 3.50 23.77
C SER A 16 1.97 4.35 24.24
N ALA A 17 3.21 3.90 24.12
CA ALA A 17 4.40 4.65 24.49
C ALA A 17 4.52 5.96 23.70
N ILE A 18 4.27 5.92 22.40
CA ILE A 18 4.29 7.13 21.56
C ILE A 18 3.15 8.07 21.96
N LEU A 19 1.94 7.53 22.13
CA LEU A 19 0.76 8.35 22.48
C LEU A 19 0.96 9.06 23.83
N VAL A 20 1.37 8.32 24.85
CA VAL A 20 1.67 8.83 26.20
C VAL A 20 2.83 9.83 26.14
N GLY A 21 3.87 9.54 25.36
CA GLY A 21 5.01 10.43 25.22
C GLY A 21 4.62 11.80 24.62
N PHE A 22 3.74 11.83 23.63
CA PHE A 22 3.24 13.09 23.08
C PHE A 22 2.27 13.80 24.03
N GLU A 23 1.39 13.08 24.71
CA GLU A 23 0.51 13.66 25.72
C GLU A 23 1.35 14.35 26.81
N TRP A 24 2.33 13.63 27.38
CA TRP A 24 3.24 14.16 28.39
C TRP A 24 4.00 15.39 27.89
N LEU A 25 4.50 15.35 26.64
CA LEU A 25 5.20 16.48 26.03
C LEU A 25 4.29 17.71 25.88
N LEU A 26 3.05 17.52 25.41
CA LEU A 26 2.08 18.60 25.22
C LEU A 26 1.64 19.21 26.56
N VAL A 27 1.45 18.38 27.58
CA VAL A 27 1.15 18.83 28.94
C VAL A 27 2.32 19.61 29.52
N ARG A 28 3.56 19.16 29.31
CA ARG A 28 4.76 19.88 29.74
C ARG A 28 4.93 21.24 29.05
N MET A 29 4.38 21.39 27.84
CA MET A 29 4.27 22.65 27.10
C MET A 29 3.09 23.53 27.54
N GLY A 30 2.30 23.10 28.54
CA GLY A 30 1.24 23.88 29.15
C GLY A 30 -0.18 23.54 28.68
N MET A 31 -0.37 22.48 27.89
CA MET A 31 -1.71 22.06 27.48
C MET A 31 -2.44 21.27 28.58
N PRO A 32 -3.75 21.49 28.83
CA PRO A 32 -4.48 20.70 29.81
C PRO A 32 -4.61 19.22 29.43
N VAL A 33 -4.50 18.31 30.40
CA VAL A 33 -4.65 16.85 30.21
C VAL A 33 -6.05 16.45 29.73
N THR A 34 -7.08 17.23 30.06
CA THR A 34 -8.48 17.00 29.66
C THR A 34 -8.86 17.73 28.37
N SER A 35 -7.95 18.50 27.77
CA SER A 35 -8.23 19.19 26.51
C SER A 35 -8.26 18.20 25.34
N GLY A 36 -9.33 18.20 24.55
CA GLY A 36 -9.40 17.35 23.35
C GLY A 36 -8.28 17.66 22.36
N TRP A 37 -7.80 18.91 22.30
CA TRP A 37 -6.67 19.28 21.44
C TRP A 37 -5.36 18.60 21.83
N THR A 38 -5.11 18.38 23.13
CA THR A 38 -3.94 17.63 23.61
C THR A 38 -3.94 16.23 23.02
N TRP A 39 -5.08 15.54 23.11
CA TRP A 39 -5.24 14.19 22.59
C TRP A 39 -5.24 14.12 21.06
N VAL A 40 -5.86 15.08 20.37
CA VAL A 40 -5.81 15.17 18.90
C VAL A 40 -4.37 15.36 18.42
N LEU A 41 -3.61 16.26 19.04
CA LEU A 41 -2.21 16.49 18.69
C LEU A 41 -1.33 15.27 19.06
N ALA A 42 -1.64 14.56 20.15
CA ALA A 42 -0.95 13.33 20.50
C ALA A 42 -1.20 12.22 19.46
N ILE A 43 -2.43 12.08 18.97
CA ILE A 43 -2.78 11.14 17.88
C ILE A 43 -2.07 11.55 16.58
N VAL A 44 -2.04 12.85 16.25
CA VAL A 44 -1.30 13.36 15.08
C VAL A 44 0.18 13.02 15.21
N GLY A 45 0.80 13.31 16.36
CA GLY A 45 2.19 13.00 16.66
C GLY A 45 2.49 11.51 16.52
N LEU A 46 1.61 10.65 17.03
CA LEU A 46 1.70 9.20 16.86
C LEU A 46 1.72 8.81 15.38
N VAL A 47 0.79 9.32 14.57
CA VAL A 47 0.74 9.02 13.14
C VAL A 47 2.02 9.47 12.45
N LEU A 48 2.46 10.71 12.69
CA LEU A 48 3.65 11.26 12.05
C LEU A 48 4.90 10.47 12.41
N THR A 49 5.06 10.06 13.68
CA THR A 49 6.19 9.24 14.13
C THR A 49 6.19 7.86 13.48
N LEU A 50 5.06 7.14 13.54
CA LEU A 50 4.94 5.82 12.90
C LEU A 50 5.22 5.90 11.40
N ARG A 51 4.65 6.91 10.74
CA ARG A 51 4.79 7.08 9.30
C ARG A 51 6.20 7.49 8.91
N ALA A 52 6.84 8.40 9.63
CA ALA A 52 8.22 8.78 9.40
C ALA A 52 9.18 7.57 9.55
N MET A 53 8.99 6.77 10.60
CA MET A 53 9.77 5.55 10.84
C MET A 53 9.60 4.50 9.73
N LEU A 54 8.38 4.31 9.24
CA LEU A 54 8.07 3.32 8.19
C LEU A 54 8.36 3.84 6.77
N THR A 55 8.49 5.15 6.57
CA THR A 55 8.74 5.76 5.24
C THR A 55 9.96 5.19 4.51
N PRO A 56 11.17 5.05 5.10
CA PRO A 56 12.30 4.48 4.39
C PRO A 56 12.03 3.05 3.90
N LEU A 57 11.34 2.24 4.71
CA LEU A 57 10.93 0.90 4.34
C LEU A 57 9.91 0.91 3.20
N MET A 58 8.89 1.77 3.29
CA MET A 58 7.87 1.95 2.25
C MET A 58 8.49 2.40 0.92
N LEU A 59 9.47 3.31 0.94
CA LEU A 59 10.19 3.73 -0.26
C LEU A 59 10.96 2.56 -0.90
N ARG A 60 11.59 1.69 -0.10
CA ARG A 60 12.24 0.46 -0.60
C ARG A 60 11.22 -0.50 -1.23
N GLN A 61 10.04 -0.64 -0.62
CA GLN A 61 8.94 -1.45 -1.16
C GLN A 61 8.42 -0.90 -2.48
N ILE A 62 8.18 0.42 -2.58
CA ILE A 62 7.77 1.07 -3.82
C ILE A 62 8.80 0.84 -4.93
N LYS A 63 10.10 0.96 -4.64
CA LYS A 63 11.18 0.64 -5.61
C LYS A 63 11.10 -0.81 -6.11
N SER A 64 10.77 -1.77 -5.24
CA SER A 64 10.57 -3.17 -5.65
C SER A 64 9.34 -3.32 -6.54
N GLN A 65 8.23 -2.65 -6.19
CA GLN A 65 7.00 -2.68 -6.98
C GLN A 65 7.20 -2.07 -8.37
N ARG A 66 7.99 -0.99 -8.50
CA ARG A 66 8.30 -0.42 -9.82
C ARG A 66 9.08 -1.37 -10.72
N ARG A 67 10.06 -2.07 -10.15
CA ARG A 67 10.84 -3.07 -10.91
C ARG A 67 9.94 -4.19 -11.42
N LEU A 68 8.97 -4.64 -10.62
CA LEU A 68 7.96 -5.61 -11.09
C LEU A 68 7.10 -5.06 -12.24
N GLN A 69 6.75 -3.77 -12.22
CA GLN A 69 6.02 -3.13 -13.33
C GLN A 69 6.84 -3.12 -14.63
N ILE A 70 8.16 -2.89 -14.56
CA ILE A 70 9.05 -2.98 -15.75
C ILE A 70 9.03 -4.39 -16.35
N VAL A 71 8.97 -5.41 -15.50
CA VAL A 71 9.03 -6.84 -15.87
C VAL A 71 7.67 -7.40 -16.30
N GLN A 72 6.58 -6.69 -16.04
CA GLN A 72 5.21 -7.12 -16.37
C GLN A 72 5.01 -7.60 -17.83
N PRO A 73 5.52 -6.93 -18.90
CA PRO A 73 5.34 -7.42 -20.26
C PRO A 73 6.00 -8.79 -20.51
N GLU A 74 7.20 -9.01 -19.98
CA GLU A 74 7.89 -10.32 -20.06
C GLU A 74 7.12 -11.41 -19.30
N LEU A 75 6.54 -11.05 -18.14
CA LEU A 75 5.68 -11.95 -17.40
C LEU A 75 4.46 -12.38 -18.22
N MET A 76 3.84 -11.45 -18.96
CA MET A 76 2.70 -11.73 -19.83
C MET A 76 3.08 -12.67 -20.99
N LYS A 77 4.28 -12.52 -21.55
CA LYS A 77 4.81 -13.45 -22.57
C LYS A 77 4.96 -14.87 -22.01
N ILE A 78 5.55 -15.00 -20.82
CA ILE A 78 5.67 -16.31 -20.14
C ILE A 78 4.28 -16.92 -19.94
N GLN A 79 3.33 -16.17 -19.39
CA GLN A 79 1.96 -16.64 -19.19
C GLN A 79 1.29 -17.07 -20.51
N ALA A 80 1.53 -16.34 -21.60
CA ALA A 80 1.01 -16.69 -22.93
C ALA A 80 1.59 -18.02 -23.45
N ARG A 81 2.89 -18.31 -23.24
CA ARG A 81 3.52 -19.59 -23.65
C ARG A 81 2.95 -20.83 -22.97
N TYR A 82 2.38 -20.65 -21.78
CA TYR A 82 1.78 -21.70 -20.97
C TYR A 82 0.25 -21.67 -20.96
N LYS A 83 -0.38 -20.72 -21.69
CA LYS A 83 -1.84 -20.58 -21.74
C LYS A 83 -2.48 -21.86 -22.29
N GLY A 84 -3.44 -22.41 -21.54
CA GLY A 84 -4.14 -23.64 -21.90
C GLY A 84 -3.45 -24.94 -21.46
N LYS A 85 -2.20 -24.90 -20.96
CA LYS A 85 -1.49 -26.08 -20.44
C LYS A 85 -1.86 -26.30 -18.96
N LYS A 86 -2.58 -27.37 -18.66
CA LYS A 86 -3.04 -27.70 -17.30
C LYS A 86 -2.22 -28.79 -16.61
N ASP A 87 -1.20 -29.34 -17.27
CA ASP A 87 -0.38 -30.41 -16.70
C ASP A 87 0.41 -29.92 -15.49
N GLN A 88 0.55 -30.76 -14.47
CA GLN A 88 1.29 -30.41 -13.24
C GLN A 88 2.74 -29.99 -13.55
N ALA A 89 3.40 -30.68 -14.49
CA ALA A 89 4.74 -30.33 -14.96
C ALA A 89 4.79 -28.96 -15.67
N SER A 90 3.77 -28.64 -16.47
CA SER A 90 3.66 -27.34 -17.16
C SER A 90 3.45 -26.20 -16.16
N GLN A 91 2.64 -26.42 -15.12
CA GLN A 91 2.43 -25.43 -14.05
C GLN A 91 3.68 -25.21 -13.19
N GLN A 92 4.43 -26.28 -12.89
CA GLN A 92 5.70 -26.15 -12.19
C GLN A 92 6.73 -25.37 -13.01
N LYS A 93 6.84 -25.65 -14.31
CA LYS A 93 7.72 -24.89 -15.22
C LYS A 93 7.33 -23.42 -15.32
N LEU A 94 6.03 -23.12 -15.41
CA LEU A 94 5.53 -21.76 -15.38
C LEU A 94 5.98 -21.02 -14.11
N GLN A 95 5.82 -21.63 -12.93
CA GLN A 95 6.24 -21.04 -11.66
C GLN A 95 7.76 -20.83 -11.61
N GLN A 96 8.54 -21.79 -12.11
CA GLN A 96 10.00 -21.70 -12.18
C GLN A 96 10.46 -20.57 -13.11
N GLU A 97 9.91 -20.45 -14.32
CA GLU A 97 10.23 -19.37 -15.26
C GLU A 97 9.84 -18.00 -14.71
N MET A 98 8.66 -17.89 -14.08
CA MET A 98 8.23 -16.65 -13.43
C MET A 98 9.21 -16.23 -12.32
N PHE A 99 9.62 -17.18 -11.47
CA PHE A 99 10.56 -16.89 -10.38
C PHE A 99 11.96 -16.56 -10.90
N GLY A 100 12.42 -17.26 -11.94
CA GLY A 100 13.67 -16.98 -12.65
C GLY A 100 13.68 -15.55 -13.20
N LEU A 101 12.60 -15.15 -13.90
CA LEU A 101 12.43 -13.80 -14.43
C LEU A 101 12.53 -12.74 -13.32
N TYR A 102 11.85 -12.94 -12.19
CA TYR A 102 11.93 -12.02 -11.05
C TYR A 102 13.35 -11.92 -10.48
N ARG A 103 14.06 -13.05 -10.38
CA ARG A 103 15.44 -13.11 -9.87
C ARG A 103 16.43 -12.40 -10.78
N GLU A 104 16.35 -12.64 -12.09
CA GLU A 104 17.19 -11.97 -13.10
C GLU A 104 16.95 -10.46 -13.12
N ALA A 105 15.69 -10.03 -13.08
CA ALA A 105 15.33 -8.62 -13.03
C ALA A 105 15.65 -7.95 -11.68
N GLY A 106 16.00 -8.73 -10.65
CA GLY A 106 16.22 -8.24 -9.29
C GLY A 106 14.95 -7.65 -8.66
N ALA A 107 13.78 -8.20 -8.99
CA ALA A 107 12.48 -7.79 -8.47
C ALA A 107 11.95 -8.83 -7.46
N ASN A 108 11.35 -8.40 -6.35
CA ASN A 108 10.81 -9.31 -5.33
C ASN A 108 9.26 -9.37 -5.40
N PRO A 109 8.64 -10.51 -5.73
CA PRO A 109 7.18 -10.64 -5.86
C PRO A 109 6.43 -10.37 -4.55
N PHE A 110 7.03 -10.66 -3.39
CA PHE A 110 6.42 -10.38 -2.08
C PHE A 110 6.41 -8.89 -1.72
N GLY A 111 7.11 -8.04 -2.48
CA GLY A 111 7.10 -6.59 -2.28
C GLY A 111 5.74 -5.93 -2.50
N MET A 112 4.77 -6.63 -3.12
CA MET A 112 3.42 -6.10 -3.33
C MET A 112 2.52 -6.20 -2.08
N CYS A 113 2.60 -7.27 -1.29
CA CYS A 113 1.75 -7.46 -0.10
C CYS A 113 2.41 -7.02 1.21
N LEU A 114 3.74 -6.86 1.21
CA LEU A 114 4.52 -6.48 2.39
C LEU A 114 4.05 -5.18 3.10
N PRO A 115 3.59 -4.11 2.41
CA PRO A 115 3.11 -2.91 3.09
C PRO A 115 1.94 -3.21 4.05
N ILE A 116 0.97 -4.01 3.59
CA ILE A 116 -0.24 -4.34 4.34
C ILE A 116 0.13 -5.18 5.57
N LEU A 117 0.99 -6.18 5.40
CA LEU A 117 1.41 -7.07 6.48
C LEU A 117 2.11 -6.32 7.61
N ILE A 118 2.95 -5.35 7.28
CA ILE A 118 3.65 -4.54 8.29
C ILE A 118 2.70 -3.55 8.96
N GLN A 119 1.74 -2.99 8.23
CA GLN A 119 0.83 -1.98 8.75
C GLN A 119 -0.27 -2.57 9.64
N MET A 120 -0.76 -3.78 9.36
CA MET A 120 -1.89 -4.38 10.07
C MET A 120 -1.68 -4.46 11.61
N PRO A 121 -0.54 -4.93 12.14
CA PRO A 121 -0.35 -5.02 13.59
C PRO A 121 -0.40 -3.67 14.30
N PHE A 122 0.21 -2.63 13.72
CA PHE A 122 0.15 -1.27 14.28
C PHE A 122 -1.27 -0.71 14.26
N PHE A 123 -2.01 -0.96 13.18
CA PHE A 123 -3.41 -0.55 13.08
C PHE A 123 -4.28 -1.24 14.13
N PHE A 124 -4.23 -2.57 14.23
CA PHE A 124 -5.04 -3.32 15.20
C PHE A 124 -4.67 -2.98 16.65
N ALA A 125 -3.38 -2.74 16.93
CA ALA A 125 -2.94 -2.28 18.23
C ALA A 125 -3.56 -0.93 18.61
N LEU A 126 -3.51 0.07 17.72
CA LEU A 126 -4.12 1.37 17.97
C LEU A 126 -5.64 1.30 18.01
N PHE A 127 -6.25 0.53 17.11
CA PHE A 127 -7.69 0.29 17.08
C PHE A 127 -8.19 -0.19 18.44
N ARG A 128 -7.51 -1.19 19.02
CA ARG A 128 -7.86 -1.70 20.36
C ARG A 128 -7.69 -0.61 21.41
N LEU A 129 -6.56 0.09 21.42
CA LEU A 129 -6.28 1.14 22.39
C LEU A 129 -7.38 2.22 22.43
N LEU A 130 -7.75 2.75 21.25
CA LEU A 130 -8.73 3.84 21.16
C LEU A 130 -10.18 3.35 21.30
N ASN A 131 -10.50 2.18 20.76
CA ASN A 131 -11.87 1.64 20.82
C ASN A 131 -12.24 1.09 22.21
N THR A 132 -11.26 0.69 23.03
CA THR A 132 -11.52 0.28 24.41
C THR A 132 -11.32 1.40 25.43
N ALA A 133 -10.91 2.60 25.02
CA ALA A 133 -10.58 3.68 25.95
C ALA A 133 -11.73 4.03 26.90
N ALA A 134 -12.97 4.14 26.39
CA ALA A 134 -14.16 4.38 27.24
C ALA A 134 -14.40 3.24 28.26
N ALA A 135 -14.28 1.99 27.82
CA ALA A 135 -14.47 0.83 28.70
C ALA A 135 -13.36 0.73 29.77
N VAL A 136 -12.13 1.12 29.42
CA VAL A 136 -11.03 1.19 30.39
C VAL A 136 -11.26 2.33 31.39
N ALA A 137 -11.70 3.50 30.93
CA ALA A 137 -12.05 4.63 31.79
C ALA A 137 -13.19 4.28 32.77
N ALA A 138 -14.15 3.47 32.34
CA ALA A 138 -15.25 2.97 33.18
C ALA A 138 -14.86 1.80 34.10
N GLY A 139 -13.62 1.28 34.00
CA GLY A 139 -13.16 0.12 34.78
C GLY A 139 -13.71 -1.23 34.29
N GLU A 140 -14.37 -1.28 33.13
CA GLU A 140 -14.92 -2.51 32.54
C GLU A 140 -13.86 -3.36 31.83
N ARG A 141 -12.72 -2.75 31.48
CA ARG A 141 -11.59 -3.42 30.82
C ARG A 141 -10.27 -3.00 31.44
N GLU A 142 -9.34 -3.94 31.48
CA GLU A 142 -7.96 -3.70 31.92
C GLU A 142 -7.21 -2.75 30.96
N PRO A 143 -6.38 -1.84 31.48
CA PRO A 143 -5.51 -0.99 30.67
C PRO A 143 -4.51 -1.82 29.86
N MET A 144 -4.04 -1.26 28.76
CA MET A 144 -3.19 -1.96 27.79
C MET A 144 -1.91 -1.17 27.50
N GLY A 145 -0.76 -1.86 27.60
CA GLY A 145 0.54 -1.22 27.39
C GLY A 145 0.82 -0.16 28.46
N LEU A 146 1.20 1.04 28.02
CA LEU A 146 1.42 2.22 28.89
C LEU A 146 0.18 3.13 29.00
N PHE A 147 -0.94 2.75 28.38
CA PHE A 147 -2.17 3.53 28.42
C PHE A 147 -2.96 3.15 29.67
N SER A 148 -2.72 3.90 30.75
CA SER A 148 -3.32 3.69 32.07
C SER A 148 -4.81 4.04 32.10
N THR A 149 -5.50 3.59 33.14
CA THR A 149 -6.90 3.96 33.42
C THR A 149 -7.07 5.47 33.56
N GLU A 150 -6.12 6.16 34.20
CA GLU A 150 -6.12 7.62 34.33
C GLU A 150 -6.08 8.31 32.95
N LEU A 151 -5.17 7.88 32.07
CA LEU A 151 -5.07 8.42 30.71
C LEU A 151 -6.31 8.11 29.86
N ALA A 152 -6.88 6.91 30.03
CA ALA A 152 -8.15 6.56 29.40
C ALA A 152 -9.27 7.49 29.85
N THR A 153 -9.35 7.82 31.14
CA THR A 153 -10.33 8.77 31.71
C THR A 153 -10.11 10.18 31.19
N HIS A 154 -8.86 10.66 31.14
CA HIS A 154 -8.51 11.97 30.57
C HIS A 154 -8.91 12.06 29.10
N MET A 155 -8.70 11.00 28.31
CA MET A 155 -9.13 10.96 26.90
C MET A 155 -10.66 10.88 26.76
N ALA A 156 -11.33 10.03 27.54
CA ALA A 156 -12.78 9.84 27.46
C ALA A 156 -13.56 11.10 27.80
N THR A 157 -13.09 11.85 28.81
CA THR A 157 -13.69 13.13 29.22
C THR A 157 -13.27 14.32 28.37
N SER A 158 -12.33 14.13 27.44
CA SER A 158 -11.84 15.21 26.58
C SER A 158 -12.80 15.46 25.42
N ASN A 159 -13.13 16.73 25.20
CA ASN A 159 -13.98 17.15 24.09
C ASN A 159 -13.22 18.04 23.09
N ILE A 160 -13.59 17.91 21.82
CA ILE A 160 -13.15 18.79 20.74
C ILE A 160 -14.37 19.20 19.91
N PHE A 161 -14.55 20.50 19.69
CA PHE A 161 -15.74 21.06 19.03
C PHE A 161 -17.07 20.61 19.67
N GLY A 162 -17.09 20.39 20.98
CA GLY A 162 -18.26 19.91 21.73
C GLY A 162 -18.46 18.39 21.71
N ALA A 163 -17.60 17.63 21.02
CA ALA A 163 -17.69 16.19 20.91
C ALA A 163 -16.61 15.45 21.70
N GLU A 164 -17.01 14.45 22.49
CA GLU A 164 -16.06 13.59 23.21
C GLU A 164 -15.26 12.70 22.25
N LEU A 165 -13.97 12.50 22.51
CA LEU A 165 -13.11 11.72 21.61
C LEU A 165 -13.48 10.22 21.56
N THR A 166 -14.09 9.68 22.60
CA THR A 166 -14.58 8.30 22.64
C THR A 166 -16.00 8.12 22.10
N SER A 167 -16.70 9.21 21.82
CA SER A 167 -18.07 9.14 21.30
C SER A 167 -18.11 8.50 19.91
N THR A 168 -19.21 7.78 19.65
CA THR A 168 -19.48 7.14 18.34
C THR A 168 -20.78 7.68 17.77
N PHE A 169 -20.91 7.68 16.44
CA PHE A 169 -22.08 8.23 15.76
C PHE A 169 -23.39 7.52 16.15
N LEU A 170 -23.34 6.19 16.34
CA LEU A 170 -24.54 5.39 16.62
C LEU A 170 -25.00 5.44 18.09
N HIS A 171 -24.08 5.53 19.05
CA HIS A 171 -24.40 5.29 20.46
C HIS A 171 -24.50 6.58 21.30
N HIS A 172 -24.06 7.72 20.77
CA HIS A 172 -24.15 9.00 21.48
C HIS A 172 -25.26 9.87 20.89
N THR A 173 -26.06 10.51 21.75
CA THR A 173 -27.14 11.40 21.33
C THR A 173 -26.66 12.80 20.95
N ASP A 174 -25.45 13.16 21.36
CA ASP A 174 -24.84 14.46 21.09
C ASP A 174 -24.73 14.75 19.58
N ILE A 175 -25.26 15.91 19.19
CA ILE A 175 -25.26 16.39 17.82
C ILE A 175 -23.86 16.81 17.37
N HIS A 176 -23.03 17.34 18.27
CA HIS A 176 -21.67 17.76 17.95
C HIS A 176 -20.81 16.56 17.56
N ALA A 177 -20.90 15.48 18.33
CA ALA A 177 -20.27 14.19 18.01
C ALA A 177 -20.69 13.65 16.65
N LYS A 178 -21.99 13.68 16.33
CA LYS A 178 -22.50 13.20 15.04
C LYS A 178 -21.99 14.03 13.86
N ILE A 179 -22.04 15.36 13.97
CA ILE A 179 -21.53 16.26 12.94
C ILE A 179 -20.03 16.02 12.72
N LEU A 180 -19.24 15.99 13.79
CA LEU A 180 -17.80 15.79 13.69
C LEU A 180 -17.46 14.42 13.08
N ALA A 181 -18.15 13.35 13.50
CA ALA A 181 -17.96 12.02 12.94
C ALA A 181 -18.26 11.98 11.44
N VAL A 182 -19.37 12.58 10.99
CA VAL A 182 -19.73 12.66 9.56
C VAL A 182 -18.68 13.43 8.77
N VAL A 183 -18.24 14.59 9.28
CA VAL A 183 -17.19 15.38 8.63
C VAL A 183 -15.90 14.56 8.48
N LEU A 184 -15.45 13.88 9.54
CA LEU A 184 -14.24 13.06 9.50
C LEU A 184 -14.39 11.87 8.54
N ILE A 185 -15.54 11.18 8.53
CA ILE A 185 -15.81 10.07 7.60
C ILE A 185 -15.78 10.56 6.15
N VAL A 186 -16.40 11.70 5.86
CA VAL A 186 -16.39 12.30 4.51
C VAL A 186 -14.97 12.67 4.10
N VAL A 187 -14.22 13.38 4.95
CA VAL A 187 -12.83 13.77 4.65
C VAL A 187 -11.94 12.54 4.45
N MET A 188 -12.04 11.54 5.32
CA MET A 188 -11.30 10.28 5.20
C MET A 188 -11.63 9.54 3.90
N SER A 189 -12.91 9.40 3.55
CA SER A 189 -13.36 8.72 2.33
C SER A 189 -12.94 9.46 1.06
N VAL A 190 -13.09 10.79 1.04
CA VAL A 190 -12.67 11.62 -0.10
C VAL A 190 -11.16 11.58 -0.30
N THR A 191 -10.37 11.73 0.78
CA THR A 191 -8.91 11.68 0.69
C THR A 191 -8.41 10.30 0.24
N GLN A 192 -9.02 9.21 0.73
CA GLN A 192 -8.70 7.85 0.29
C GLN A 192 -9.06 7.63 -1.19
N PHE A 193 -10.24 8.10 -1.61
CA PHE A 193 -10.70 8.01 -2.99
C PHE A 193 -9.74 8.76 -3.92
N ILE A 194 -9.42 10.03 -3.62
CA ILE A 194 -8.49 10.85 -4.39
C ILE A 194 -7.13 10.14 -4.50
N THR A 195 -6.61 9.63 -3.38
CA THR A 195 -5.30 8.95 -3.35
C THR A 195 -5.29 7.71 -4.24
N SER A 196 -6.31 6.87 -4.14
CA SER A 196 -6.38 5.62 -4.89
C SER A 196 -6.70 5.85 -6.37
N HIS A 197 -7.54 6.85 -6.68
CA HIS A 197 -7.84 7.26 -8.04
C HIS A 197 -6.62 7.90 -8.73
N GLN A 198 -5.86 8.74 -8.03
CA GLN A 198 -4.60 9.30 -8.53
C GLN A 198 -3.59 8.21 -8.84
N LEU A 199 -3.44 7.22 -7.94
CA LEU A 199 -2.56 6.08 -8.16
C LEU A 199 -2.94 5.35 -9.45
N MET A 200 -4.21 5.00 -9.63
CA MET A 200 -4.63 4.25 -10.82
C MET A 200 -4.42 5.05 -12.12
N ARG A 201 -4.81 6.33 -12.14
CA ARG A 201 -4.79 7.13 -13.39
C ARG A 201 -3.39 7.62 -13.78
N GLN A 202 -2.55 7.95 -12.81
CA GLN A 202 -1.23 8.53 -13.11
C GLN A 202 -0.12 7.49 -13.15
N ASN A 203 -0.31 6.36 -12.49
CA ASN A 203 0.77 5.46 -12.11
C ASN A 203 0.58 4.02 -12.62
N MET A 204 -0.38 3.80 -13.53
CA MET A 204 -0.55 2.57 -14.31
C MET A 204 -0.42 2.89 -15.81
N SER A 205 0.13 1.96 -16.57
CA SER A 205 0.20 2.09 -18.04
C SER A 205 -1.18 1.85 -18.67
N PRO A 206 -1.44 2.39 -19.87
CA PRO A 206 -2.71 2.16 -20.57
C PRO A 206 -3.01 0.66 -20.79
N GLU A 207 -1.99 -0.15 -21.05
CA GLU A 207 -2.12 -1.60 -21.21
C GLU A 207 -2.53 -2.28 -19.90
N ALA A 208 -1.94 -1.87 -18.77
CA ALA A 208 -2.25 -2.43 -17.46
C ALA A 208 -3.69 -2.12 -17.02
N LEU A 209 -4.27 -0.99 -17.43
CA LEU A 209 -5.64 -0.59 -17.09
C LEU A 209 -6.70 -1.56 -17.64
N ASN A 210 -6.40 -2.28 -18.72
CA ASN A 210 -7.32 -3.26 -19.32
C ASN A 210 -7.22 -4.66 -18.68
N SER A 211 -6.28 -4.86 -17.76
CA SER A 211 -6.06 -6.16 -17.13
C SER A 211 -7.19 -6.54 -16.14
N PRO A 212 -7.43 -7.85 -15.90
CA PRO A 212 -8.32 -8.30 -14.83
C PRO A 212 -7.97 -7.71 -13.45
N MET A 213 -6.68 -7.53 -13.16
CA MET A 213 -6.19 -6.94 -11.92
C MET A 213 -6.61 -5.47 -11.78
N ALA A 214 -6.52 -4.67 -12.85
CA ALA A 214 -6.96 -3.28 -12.82
C ALA A 214 -8.47 -3.16 -12.61
N ARG A 215 -9.28 -4.06 -13.21
CA ARG A 215 -10.73 -4.11 -12.95
C ARG A 215 -11.04 -4.43 -11.49
N GLN A 216 -10.35 -5.40 -10.90
CA GLN A 216 -10.49 -5.69 -9.47
C GLN A 216 -10.12 -4.46 -8.61
N GLN A 217 -9.03 -3.77 -8.95
CA GLN A 217 -8.63 -2.54 -8.26
C GLN A 217 -9.66 -1.42 -8.41
N GLN A 218 -10.27 -1.25 -9.60
CA GLN A 218 -11.35 -0.27 -9.84
C GLN A 218 -12.54 -0.52 -8.91
N ILE A 219 -13.00 -1.77 -8.80
CA ILE A 219 -14.11 -2.12 -7.90
C ILE A 219 -13.77 -1.69 -6.47
N LEU A 220 -12.56 -2.01 -5.99
CA LEU A 220 -12.14 -1.63 -4.64
C LEU A 220 -12.12 -0.11 -4.45
N ILE A 221 -11.67 0.67 -5.44
CA ILE A 221 -11.60 2.14 -5.35
C ILE A 221 -12.99 2.77 -5.14
N TYR A 222 -14.03 2.25 -5.77
CA TYR A 222 -15.40 2.78 -5.64
C TYR A 222 -16.17 2.15 -4.48
N ALA A 223 -15.92 0.88 -4.15
CA ALA A 223 -16.59 0.20 -3.05
C ALA A 223 -16.09 0.67 -1.68
N LEU A 224 -14.78 0.90 -1.54
CA LEU A 224 -14.15 1.16 -0.25
C LEU A 224 -14.62 2.47 0.43
N PRO A 225 -14.83 3.60 -0.27
CA PRO A 225 -15.46 4.78 0.32
C PRO A 225 -16.87 4.52 0.87
N ILE A 226 -17.65 3.65 0.20
CA ILE A 226 -19.00 3.27 0.66
C ILE A 226 -18.89 2.42 1.93
N VAL A 227 -17.97 1.44 1.94
CA VAL A 227 -17.68 0.64 3.14
C VAL A 227 -17.27 1.54 4.30
N PHE A 228 -16.41 2.53 4.08
CA PHE A 228 -16.03 3.47 5.13
C PHE A 228 -17.17 4.37 5.58
N ALA A 229 -18.05 4.79 4.67
CA ALA A 229 -19.24 5.55 5.05
C ALA A 229 -20.19 4.74 5.95
N VAL A 230 -20.36 3.44 5.68
CA VAL A 230 -21.25 2.55 6.45
C VAL A 230 -20.62 2.05 7.75
N THR A 231 -19.32 1.71 7.73
CA THR A 231 -18.63 1.16 8.91
C THR A 231 -18.09 2.24 9.83
N GLY A 232 -17.73 3.41 9.29
CA GLY A 232 -17.13 4.52 10.02
C GLY A 232 -17.99 5.07 11.15
N VAL A 233 -19.32 4.93 11.05
CA VAL A 233 -20.26 5.35 12.11
C VAL A 233 -20.12 4.58 13.42
N ASN A 234 -19.48 3.40 13.38
CA ASN A 234 -19.22 2.57 14.56
C ASN A 234 -17.92 2.95 15.28
N PHE A 235 -17.09 3.79 14.66
CA PHE A 235 -15.76 4.09 15.20
C PHE A 235 -15.79 5.34 16.09
N PRO A 236 -14.98 5.37 17.17
CA PRO A 236 -14.86 6.55 18.01
C PRO A 236 -14.18 7.68 17.25
N ILE A 237 -14.49 8.93 17.63
CA ILE A 237 -13.92 10.13 17.01
C ILE A 237 -12.39 10.11 17.00
N ALA A 238 -11.74 9.67 18.08
CA ALA A 238 -10.28 9.50 18.15
C ALA A 238 -9.73 8.62 17.02
N LEU A 239 -10.42 7.53 16.70
CA LEU A 239 -10.02 6.60 15.64
C LEU A 239 -10.27 7.20 14.25
N LEU A 240 -11.34 7.97 14.07
CA LEU A 240 -11.61 8.70 12.81
C LEU A 240 -10.57 9.80 12.57
N ILE A 241 -10.12 10.50 13.61
CA ILE A 241 -9.02 11.47 13.55
C ILE A 241 -7.74 10.77 13.10
N TYR A 242 -7.37 9.67 13.75
CA TYR A 242 -6.21 8.87 13.36
C TYR A 242 -6.25 8.52 11.87
N TRP A 243 -7.37 7.99 11.40
CA TRP A 243 -7.53 7.59 10.00
C TRP A 243 -7.41 8.77 9.04
N THR A 244 -8.02 9.90 9.39
CA THR A 244 -7.98 11.13 8.59
C THR A 244 -6.54 11.61 8.42
N VAL A 245 -5.78 11.71 9.52
CA VAL A 245 -4.38 12.13 9.50
C VAL A 245 -3.52 11.12 8.73
N SER A 246 -3.77 9.82 8.93
CA SER A 246 -3.11 8.72 8.24
C SER A 246 -3.33 8.76 6.71
N ASN A 247 -4.54 9.09 6.27
CA ASN A 247 -4.88 9.26 4.86
C ASN A 247 -4.26 10.52 4.27
N LEU A 248 -4.27 11.65 4.99
CA LEU A 248 -3.61 12.89 4.57
C LEU A 248 -2.10 12.69 4.39
N TRP A 249 -1.45 12.00 5.33
CA TRP A 249 -0.05 11.60 5.18
C TRP A 249 0.15 10.75 3.92
N THR A 250 -0.69 9.72 3.74
CA THR A 250 -0.58 8.80 2.60
C THR A 250 -0.76 9.56 1.28
N MET A 251 -1.71 10.47 1.20
CA MET A 251 -1.96 11.32 0.03
C MET A 251 -0.73 12.18 -0.28
N GLY A 252 -0.15 12.85 0.73
CA GLY A 252 1.06 13.66 0.58
C GLY A 252 2.27 12.82 0.15
N GLN A 253 2.51 11.70 0.82
CA GLN A 253 3.57 10.76 0.48
C GLN A 253 3.40 10.23 -0.96
N GLN A 254 2.19 9.80 -1.33
CA GLN A 254 1.88 9.27 -2.65
C GLN A 254 2.10 10.31 -3.74
N PHE A 255 1.67 11.55 -3.50
CA PHE A 255 1.92 12.67 -4.41
C PHE A 255 3.42 12.89 -4.65
N LEU A 256 4.23 12.92 -3.57
CA LEU A 256 5.68 13.07 -3.68
C LEU A 256 6.34 11.88 -4.38
N VAL A 257 5.89 10.66 -4.08
CA VAL A 257 6.40 9.42 -4.68
C VAL A 257 6.08 9.37 -6.17
N ILE A 258 4.84 9.64 -6.59
CA ILE A 258 4.48 9.65 -8.02
C ILE A 258 5.28 10.74 -8.76
N ARG A 259 5.47 11.89 -8.11
CA ARG A 259 6.21 13.02 -8.69
C ARG A 259 7.70 12.74 -8.87
N ASN A 260 8.34 12.03 -7.95
CA ASN A 260 9.80 11.84 -7.92
C ASN A 260 10.24 10.43 -8.37
N MET A 261 9.36 9.45 -8.25
CA MET A 261 9.58 8.03 -8.54
C MET A 261 8.36 7.43 -9.28
N PRO A 262 8.00 8.00 -10.45
CA PRO A 262 6.90 7.51 -11.29
C PRO A 262 7.07 6.04 -11.73
N ALA A 263 5.96 5.40 -12.09
CA ALA A 263 5.96 4.09 -12.75
C ALA A 263 6.49 4.20 -14.19
N PRO A 264 7.22 3.19 -14.69
CA PRO A 264 7.64 3.12 -16.09
C PRO A 264 6.43 3.12 -17.05
N ASN A 265 6.55 3.74 -18.22
CA ASN A 265 5.51 3.76 -19.27
C ASN A 265 4.16 4.33 -18.82
N THR A 266 4.15 5.29 -17.89
CA THR A 266 2.93 5.92 -17.38
C THR A 266 2.85 7.42 -17.70
N PRO A 267 1.66 8.05 -17.61
CA PRO A 267 1.53 9.49 -17.76
C PRO A 267 2.39 10.29 -16.77
N ALA A 268 2.61 9.76 -15.56
CA ALA A 268 3.48 10.39 -14.57
C ALA A 268 4.96 10.40 -15.02
N GLU A 269 5.44 9.33 -15.67
CA GLU A 269 6.80 9.26 -16.21
C GLU A 269 7.00 10.29 -17.33
N LYS A 270 6.04 10.44 -18.24
CA LYS A 270 6.10 11.47 -19.30
C LYS A 270 6.24 12.88 -18.71
N LYS A 271 5.40 13.22 -17.72
CA LYS A 271 5.49 14.50 -16.99
C LYS A 271 6.81 14.67 -16.23
N TYR A 272 7.35 13.58 -15.70
CA TYR A 272 8.67 13.58 -15.04
C TYR A 272 9.77 13.91 -16.05
N GLN A 273 9.79 13.23 -17.20
CA GLN A 273 10.77 13.45 -18.27
C GLN A 273 10.71 14.89 -18.81
N GLU A 274 9.52 15.40 -19.11
CA GLU A 274 9.33 16.79 -19.53
C GLU A 274 9.87 17.79 -18.51
N ARG A 275 9.62 17.55 -17.21
CA ARG A 275 10.10 18.43 -16.13
C ARG A 275 11.62 18.38 -16.00
N MET A 276 12.23 17.21 -16.15
CA MET A 276 13.68 17.04 -16.09
C MET A 276 14.38 17.65 -17.31
N ALA A 277 13.78 17.51 -18.50
CA ALA A 277 14.21 18.17 -19.72
C ALA A 277 14.17 19.71 -19.58
N ARG A 278 13.08 20.28 -19.04
CA ARG A 278 13.00 21.72 -18.72
C ARG A 278 14.07 22.20 -17.74
N LYS A 279 14.60 21.29 -16.90
CA LYS A 279 15.67 21.57 -15.94
C LYS A 279 17.08 21.24 -16.46
N GLY A 280 17.21 20.78 -17.72
CA GLY A 280 18.47 20.33 -18.29
C GLY A 280 19.08 19.10 -17.59
N LYS A 281 18.28 18.29 -16.87
CA LYS A 281 18.76 17.12 -16.12
C LYS A 281 18.33 15.83 -16.80
N ALA A 282 19.18 14.81 -16.74
CA ALA A 282 18.83 13.46 -17.19
C ALA A 282 17.69 12.89 -16.36
N ALA A 283 16.67 12.34 -17.03
CA ALA A 283 15.54 11.68 -16.40
C ALA A 283 15.89 10.22 -16.05
N THR A 284 16.74 10.02 -15.05
CA THR A 284 17.03 8.68 -14.53
C THR A 284 15.89 8.23 -13.63
N GLY A 285 14.91 7.53 -14.20
CA GLY A 285 13.86 6.84 -13.45
C GLY A 285 14.40 5.67 -12.61
N ILE A 286 13.51 4.83 -12.09
CA ILE A 286 13.94 3.62 -11.36
C ILE A 286 14.47 2.58 -12.36
N GLN A 287 15.73 2.20 -12.21
CA GLN A 287 16.38 1.19 -13.05
C GLN A 287 16.27 -0.21 -12.45
N LEU A 288 16.25 -1.23 -13.32
CA LEU A 288 16.46 -2.63 -12.94
C LEU A 288 17.92 -2.84 -12.51
N LYS A 289 18.19 -3.99 -11.87
CA LYS A 289 19.56 -4.35 -11.47
C LYS A 289 20.50 -4.44 -12.69
N ASN A 290 19.98 -4.92 -13.82
CA ASN A 290 20.59 -4.77 -15.14
C ASN A 290 19.79 -3.70 -15.93
N PRO A 291 20.34 -2.51 -16.20
CA PRO A 291 19.67 -1.46 -16.97
C PRO A 291 19.30 -1.87 -18.40
N ASN A 292 20.06 -2.78 -19.01
CA ASN A 292 19.85 -3.27 -20.38
C ASN A 292 18.97 -4.53 -20.43
N PHE A 293 18.44 -4.99 -19.29
CA PHE A 293 17.70 -6.25 -19.19
C PHE A 293 16.62 -6.45 -20.27
N MET A 294 15.85 -5.41 -20.58
CA MET A 294 14.81 -5.48 -21.61
C MET A 294 15.40 -5.59 -23.03
N ALA A 295 16.51 -4.87 -23.29
CA ALA A 295 17.20 -4.92 -24.57
C ALA A 295 17.90 -6.27 -24.77
N ASP A 296 18.54 -6.81 -23.72
CA ASP A 296 19.19 -8.12 -23.74
C ASP A 296 18.18 -9.24 -24.02
N ARG A 297 16.99 -9.16 -23.40
CA ARG A 297 15.87 -10.09 -23.67
C ARG A 297 15.37 -9.99 -25.10
N GLN A 298 15.18 -8.78 -25.62
CA GLN A 298 14.75 -8.57 -27.00
C GLN A 298 15.79 -9.08 -28.01
N ALA A 299 17.08 -8.88 -27.73
CA ALA A 299 18.16 -9.39 -28.54
C ALA A 299 18.20 -10.92 -28.54
N ALA A 300 18.10 -11.55 -27.36
CA ALA A 300 18.04 -13.01 -27.23
C ALA A 300 16.83 -13.61 -27.97
N GLU A 301 15.65 -12.97 -27.87
CA GLU A 301 14.46 -13.39 -28.63
C GLU A 301 14.66 -13.25 -30.15
N ALA A 302 15.30 -12.17 -30.60
CA ALA A 302 15.59 -11.94 -32.01
C ALA A 302 16.59 -12.97 -32.56
N GLU A 303 17.62 -13.33 -31.77
CA GLU A 303 18.57 -14.39 -32.10
C GLU A 303 17.89 -15.77 -32.16
N GLU A 304 17.06 -16.11 -31.16
CA GLU A 304 16.33 -17.37 -31.13
C GLU A 304 15.34 -17.48 -32.32
N ALA A 305 14.66 -16.38 -32.66
CA ALA A 305 13.80 -16.31 -33.84
C ALA A 305 14.59 -16.43 -35.15
N ALA A 306 15.79 -15.84 -35.23
CA ALA A 306 16.67 -15.96 -36.40
C ALA A 306 17.20 -17.41 -36.56
N GLN A 307 17.59 -18.05 -35.46
CA GLN A 307 18.02 -19.46 -35.46
C GLN A 307 16.88 -20.41 -35.84
N ALA A 308 15.66 -20.17 -35.32
CA ALA A 308 14.48 -20.95 -35.69
C ALA A 308 14.12 -20.82 -37.18
N ARG A 309 14.32 -19.63 -37.77
CA ARG A 309 14.16 -19.41 -39.22
C ARG A 309 15.25 -20.10 -40.05
N ALA A 310 16.49 -20.11 -39.56
CA ALA A 310 17.60 -20.79 -40.22
C ALA A 310 17.49 -22.33 -40.16
N GLY A 311 16.89 -22.88 -39.09
CA GLY A 311 16.69 -24.33 -38.91
C GLY A 311 15.57 -24.96 -39.76
N GLY A 312 14.86 -24.17 -40.58
CA GLY A 312 13.68 -24.62 -41.34
C GLY A 312 13.95 -25.48 -42.57
N GLN A 313 15.21 -25.67 -42.99
CA GLN A 313 15.50 -26.47 -44.19
C GLN A 313 15.66 -27.96 -43.84
N ARG A 314 14.52 -28.63 -43.64
CA ARG A 314 14.47 -30.10 -43.54
C ARG A 314 14.84 -30.68 -44.92
N VAL A 315 16.10 -31.03 -45.12
CA VAL A 315 16.55 -31.78 -46.31
C VAL A 315 15.85 -33.13 -46.30
N GLN A 316 14.84 -33.30 -47.16
CA GLN A 316 14.20 -34.59 -47.38
C GLN A 316 15.24 -35.56 -47.95
N PRO A 317 15.52 -36.71 -47.28
CA PRO A 317 16.36 -37.73 -47.90
C PRO A 317 15.61 -38.30 -49.09
N LYS A 318 16.09 -38.03 -50.31
CA LYS A 318 15.58 -38.70 -51.52
C LYS A 318 15.88 -40.19 -51.41
N SER A 319 14.83 -41.01 -51.42
CA SER A 319 14.93 -42.47 -51.50
C SER A 319 15.82 -42.90 -52.66
N LYS A 320 16.72 -43.86 -52.39
CA LYS A 320 17.69 -44.44 -53.34
C LYS A 320 17.07 -44.99 -54.64
N LYS A 321 15.74 -45.20 -54.70
CA LYS A 321 15.05 -45.62 -55.93
C LYS A 321 15.00 -44.55 -57.03
N ARG A 322 15.27 -43.27 -56.74
CA ARG A 322 15.22 -42.19 -57.75
C ARG A 322 16.59 -41.74 -58.28
N ALA A 323 17.69 -42.35 -57.83
CA ALA A 323 19.05 -42.04 -58.27
C ALA A 323 19.55 -42.93 -59.43
N LYS A 324 18.77 -43.92 -59.87
CA LYS A 324 19.10 -44.82 -60.98
C LYS A 324 18.13 -44.62 -62.16
N LYS A 325 18.22 -43.44 -62.78
CA LYS A 325 17.70 -43.19 -64.14
C LYS A 325 18.33 -41.92 -64.67
N ARG A 326 19.63 -42.01 -64.96
CA ARG A 326 20.36 -41.21 -65.93
C ARG A 326 21.64 -41.97 -66.24
#